data_AF-A0A914I596-F1
#
_entry.id   AF-A0A914I596-F1
#
_cell.length_a   1.000
_cell.length_b   1.000
_cell.length_c   1.000
_cell.angle_alpha   90.00
_cell.angle_beta   90.00
_cell.angle_gamma   90.00
#
_symmetry.space_group_name_H-M   'P 1'
#
loop_
_entity.id
_entity.type
_entity.pdbx_description
1 polymer ?
#
loop_
_entity_poly.entity_id
_entity_poly.type
_entity_poly.pdbx_seq_one_letter_code
_entity_poly.pdbx_strand_id
1 'polypeptide(L)'
;MAKWFLLFVAFLPSVWPIGEYGGYSLRPGGLGVGVAHNYVSKYGIPMNLSAELLDDLKWRSKRHSDKFDGRPMAISAGTNCSDENFILATLLRDYDKFRIPGGGNVRVEVEIWVQEVSKIIEITSEFELDIYVTEIWTDPLLAFAHLNPCKKNISVDGPRVLPQIWNPLGCFVNSKDAFVHKSPFGNIFLQLYDNGSVWHNYRIKLTGPCANTFNRFPIDQQRCMLFYESFNHNYNQVQMEWTLTPILLLKENITLPDYVLVDHKASSVKRLYPPGVWNELVATFTFQRLYGFYILQVWTFWPNF
;
A
#
# COMPACT_ATOMS: atom_id res chain seq x y z
N MET A 1 -6.66 8.15 -55.24
CA MET A 1 -5.91 9.38 -55.58
C MET A 1 -5.65 10.15 -54.29
N ALA A 2 -4.37 10.53 -54.04
CA ALA A 2 -3.81 11.48 -53.05
C ALA A 2 -4.11 11.24 -51.56
N LYS A 3 -3.17 10.88 -50.65
CA LYS A 3 -1.85 11.42 -50.19
C LYS A 3 -2.00 11.88 -48.73
N TRP A 4 -1.58 11.09 -47.73
CA TRP A 4 -0.30 11.16 -46.99
C TRP A 4 -0.05 12.48 -46.26
N PHE A 5 0.04 12.46 -44.91
CA PHE A 5 1.15 13.07 -44.15
C PHE A 5 1.22 12.52 -42.70
N LEU A 6 2.32 11.83 -42.40
CA LEU A 6 2.85 11.51 -41.06
C LEU A 6 3.72 12.67 -40.58
N LEU A 7 3.83 12.89 -39.27
CA LEU A 7 4.99 13.54 -38.68
C LEU A 7 5.32 12.91 -37.31
N PHE A 8 6.39 12.12 -37.34
CA PHE A 8 7.23 11.74 -36.20
C PHE A 8 8.27 12.85 -35.99
N VAL A 9 8.58 13.20 -34.74
CA VAL A 9 9.91 13.71 -34.35
C VAL A 9 10.29 13.08 -33.01
N ALA A 10 11.40 12.35 -33.02
CA ALA A 10 12.14 11.86 -31.87
C ALA A 10 13.53 12.50 -31.89
N PHE A 11 14.06 12.93 -30.74
CA PHE A 11 15.50 13.02 -30.47
C PHE A 11 15.74 12.96 -28.94
N LEU A 12 16.53 11.97 -28.50
CA LEU A 12 17.15 11.79 -27.18
C LEU A 12 18.63 12.34 -27.22
N PRO A 13 19.55 12.03 -26.27
CA PRO A 13 19.87 12.80 -25.07
C PRO A 13 21.39 13.17 -24.95
N SER A 14 21.79 13.94 -23.94
CA SER A 14 23.23 14.07 -23.54
C SER A 14 23.31 14.44 -22.05
N VAL A 15 23.77 13.55 -21.16
CA VAL A 15 25.17 13.22 -20.76
C VAL A 15 25.79 14.21 -19.73
N TRP A 16 26.30 13.62 -18.65
CA TRP A 16 26.99 14.14 -17.46
C TRP A 16 28.29 14.93 -17.75
N PRO A 17 28.89 15.57 -16.72
CA PRO A 17 30.14 14.98 -16.22
C PRO A 17 30.36 15.02 -14.68
N ILE A 18 31.41 14.29 -14.31
CA ILE A 18 31.96 13.86 -13.01
C ILE A 18 33.14 14.78 -12.61
N GLY A 19 33.49 14.82 -11.30
CA GLY A 19 34.81 15.19 -10.76
C GLY A 19 34.81 16.49 -9.95
N GLU A 20 35.52 16.67 -8.83
CA GLU A 20 36.63 15.91 -8.24
C GLU A 20 36.88 16.37 -6.78
N TYR A 21 37.74 15.62 -6.10
CA TYR A 21 38.15 15.68 -4.69
C TYR A 21 39.07 16.86 -4.30
N GLY A 22 39.10 17.16 -2.99
CA GLY A 22 40.17 17.89 -2.29
C GLY A 22 39.58 18.88 -1.27
N GLY A 23 39.91 18.93 0.01
CA GLY A 23 41.07 18.46 0.75
C GLY A 23 41.50 19.60 1.69
N TYR A 24 41.62 19.29 2.99
CA TYR A 24 42.40 19.99 4.04
C TYR A 24 41.78 21.07 4.96
N SER A 25 41.74 20.67 6.24
CA SER A 25 42.47 21.26 7.38
C SER A 25 41.93 22.51 8.10
N LEU A 26 41.29 22.19 9.22
CA LEU A 26 41.24 22.82 10.55
C LEU A 26 42.17 24.02 10.90
N ARG A 27 41.55 24.92 11.72
CA ARG A 27 42.01 25.56 12.98
C ARG A 27 42.35 27.09 12.97
N PRO A 28 42.32 27.80 14.13
CA PRO A 28 41.19 28.68 14.51
C PRO A 28 41.60 30.11 14.98
N GLY A 29 40.59 30.94 15.31
CA GLY A 29 40.72 32.29 15.91
C GLY A 29 40.14 33.35 14.97
N GLY A 30 39.43 34.41 15.37
CA GLY A 30 39.15 35.03 16.66
C GLY A 30 38.69 36.47 16.34
N LEU A 31 37.73 36.99 17.10
CA LEU A 31 37.24 38.37 17.19
C LEU A 31 36.62 39.03 15.94
N GLY A 32 35.42 39.57 16.14
CA GLY A 32 34.58 40.18 15.11
C GLY A 32 34.84 41.66 14.86
N VAL A 33 34.23 42.13 13.77
CA VAL A 33 33.80 43.51 13.53
C VAL A 33 32.56 43.42 12.64
N GLY A 34 31.50 44.13 13.01
CA GLY A 34 30.26 44.20 12.25
C GLY A 34 30.43 44.97 10.94
N VAL A 35 29.84 44.44 9.88
CA VAL A 35 29.49 45.18 8.66
C VAL A 35 28.10 44.72 8.23
N ALA A 36 27.20 45.67 8.11
CA ALA A 36 25.82 45.45 7.69
C ALA A 36 25.75 45.05 6.21
N HIS A 37 25.06 43.95 5.91
CA HIS A 37 24.59 43.65 4.56
C HIS A 37 23.07 43.56 4.57
N ASN A 38 22.45 44.49 3.84
CA ASN A 38 21.06 44.47 3.44
C ASN A 38 20.75 43.19 2.66
N TYR A 39 19.76 42.42 3.10
CA TYR A 39 19.13 41.39 2.28
C TYR A 39 17.68 41.77 2.03
N VAL A 40 17.38 42.08 0.76
CA VAL A 40 16.03 42.23 0.24
C VAL A 40 15.51 40.85 -0.13
N SER A 41 14.39 40.44 0.46
CA SER A 41 13.69 39.20 0.10
C SER A 41 12.73 39.44 -1.08
N LYS A 42 12.60 38.44 -1.96
CA LYS A 42 11.90 38.46 -3.26
C LYS A 42 10.37 38.52 -3.19
N TYR A 43 9.77 38.82 -2.04
CA TYR A 43 8.32 39.03 -1.93
C TYR A 43 8.05 40.15 -0.90
N GLY A 44 7.89 41.37 -1.40
CA GLY A 44 7.65 42.56 -0.58
C GLY A 44 6.32 42.52 0.17
N ILE A 45 6.34 42.06 1.42
CA ILE A 45 5.25 42.18 2.37
C ILE A 45 5.83 42.76 3.68
N PRO A 46 5.36 43.92 4.17
CA PRO A 46 5.76 44.44 5.48
C PRO A 46 5.00 43.70 6.58
N MET A 47 5.70 42.97 7.45
CA MET A 47 5.12 42.40 8.67
C MET A 47 5.32 43.36 9.84
N ASN A 48 4.22 43.96 10.30
CA ASN A 48 4.13 44.54 11.65
C ASN A 48 4.21 43.39 12.67
N LEU A 49 5.27 43.35 13.47
CA LEU A 49 5.35 42.44 14.61
C LEU A 49 4.38 42.90 15.70
N SER A 50 3.35 42.10 15.98
CA SER A 50 2.54 42.19 17.20
C SER A 50 3.28 41.55 18.38
N ALA A 51 2.92 41.97 19.59
CA ALA A 51 3.58 41.65 20.86
C ALA A 51 3.55 40.16 21.27
N GLU A 52 3.00 39.26 20.46
CA GLU A 52 2.81 37.84 20.79
C GLU A 52 4.10 37.01 20.62
N LEU A 53 5.07 37.46 19.81
CA LEU A 53 6.33 36.72 19.58
C LEU A 53 7.38 36.89 20.70
N LEU A 54 7.18 37.81 21.63
CA LEU A 54 8.03 38.01 22.81
C LEU A 54 7.69 37.08 23.98
N ASP A 55 6.47 36.52 24.00
CA ASP A 55 6.07 35.58 25.05
C ASP A 55 6.56 34.14 24.77
N ASP A 56 6.69 33.76 23.49
CA ASP A 56 7.23 32.45 23.10
C ASP A 56 8.73 32.28 23.41
N LEU A 57 9.51 33.36 23.41
CA LEU A 57 10.92 33.34 23.82
C LEU A 57 11.11 33.33 25.35
N LYS A 58 10.11 33.79 26.13
CA LYS A 58 10.11 33.66 27.59
C LYS A 58 9.71 32.26 28.05
N TRP A 59 8.82 31.58 27.33
CA TRP A 59 8.39 30.22 27.66
C TRP A 59 9.54 29.19 27.50
N ARG A 60 10.50 29.46 26.61
CA ARG A 60 11.64 28.57 26.32
C ARG A 60 12.80 28.64 27.32
N SER A 61 12.87 29.69 28.14
CA SER A 61 13.95 29.89 29.14
C SER A 61 13.65 29.25 30.52
N LYS A 62 12.38 28.94 30.81
CA LYS A 62 11.95 28.50 32.15
C LYS A 62 12.00 26.98 32.40
N ARG A 63 12.44 26.17 31.44
CA ARG A 63 12.53 24.70 31.57
C ARG A 63 13.86 24.16 32.11
N HIS A 64 14.80 25.03 32.50
CA HIS A 64 16.14 24.62 32.93
C HIS A 64 16.48 24.95 34.39
N SER A 65 15.46 25.11 35.25
CA SER A 65 15.66 25.28 36.69
C SER A 65 14.43 24.86 37.49
N ASP A 66 14.12 23.58 37.54
CA ASP A 66 13.29 23.04 38.63
C ASP A 66 14.13 22.10 39.51
N LYS A 67 14.22 22.51 40.78
CA LYS A 67 14.91 21.85 41.89
C LYS A 67 14.29 20.49 42.17
N PHE A 68 15.16 19.53 42.45
CA PHE A 68 14.83 18.21 42.97
C PHE A 68 14.39 18.33 44.44
N ASP A 69 13.09 18.47 44.68
CA ASP A 69 12.52 18.40 46.03
C ASP A 69 12.34 16.92 46.44
N GLY A 70 13.19 16.47 47.37
CA GLY A 70 13.23 15.11 47.90
C GLY A 70 12.04 14.74 48.78
N ARG A 71 10.87 14.51 48.19
CA ARG A 71 9.80 13.70 48.81
C ARG A 71 9.86 12.28 48.21
N PRO A 72 9.73 11.21 49.01
CA PRO A 72 9.63 9.88 48.45
C PRO A 72 8.33 9.80 47.64
N MET A 73 8.48 9.82 46.32
CA MET A 73 7.41 9.52 45.39
C MET A 73 7.01 8.07 45.65
N ALA A 74 5.75 7.89 46.05
CA ALA A 74 5.17 6.57 46.24
C ALA A 74 5.47 5.72 45.00
N ILE A 75 6.19 4.60 45.21
CA ILE A 75 6.40 3.60 44.17
C ILE A 75 5.03 3.00 43.90
N SER A 76 4.30 3.55 42.93
CA SER A 76 3.27 2.78 42.27
C SER A 76 4.00 1.61 41.63
N ALA A 77 3.67 0.39 42.06
CA ALA A 77 4.08 -0.84 41.37
C ALA A 77 3.41 -0.84 39.98
N GLY A 78 3.93 -0.03 39.07
CA GLY A 78 3.61 -0.06 37.66
C GLY A 78 4.54 -1.08 37.02
N THR A 79 3.99 -2.20 36.61
CA THR A 79 4.68 -3.22 35.80
C THR A 79 5.51 -2.55 34.70
N ASN A 80 6.83 -2.69 34.80
CA ASN A 80 7.78 -2.13 33.85
C ASN A 80 7.64 -2.92 32.53
N CYS A 81 6.96 -2.33 31.53
CA CYS A 81 6.71 -2.97 30.24
C CYS A 81 7.71 -2.46 29.19
N SER A 82 7.99 -3.28 28.18
CA SER A 82 9.02 -2.98 27.18
C SER A 82 8.53 -2.03 26.08
N ASP A 83 9.41 -1.13 25.66
CA ASP A 83 9.17 -0.18 24.57
C ASP A 83 9.08 -0.86 23.20
N GLU A 84 8.24 -0.31 22.32
CA GLU A 84 7.96 -0.87 20.99
C GLU A 84 9.22 -0.88 20.09
N ASN A 85 10.06 0.17 20.16
CA ASN A 85 11.29 0.23 19.38
C ASN A 85 12.32 -0.80 19.84
N PHE A 86 12.39 -1.03 21.15
CA PHE A 86 13.28 -2.06 21.72
C PHE A 86 12.85 -3.45 21.26
N ILE A 87 11.54 -3.74 21.27
CA ILE A 87 11.00 -5.01 20.79
C ILE A 87 11.31 -5.18 19.30
N LEU A 88 10.99 -4.19 18.47
CA LEU A 88 11.21 -4.27 17.03
C LEU A 88 12.70 -4.44 16.67
N ALA A 89 13.59 -3.71 17.33
CA ALA A 89 15.03 -3.85 17.14
C ALA A 89 15.54 -5.24 17.56
N THR A 90 14.98 -5.81 18.63
CA THR A 90 15.33 -7.15 19.11
C THR A 90 14.86 -8.23 18.13
N LEU A 91 13.63 -8.12 17.63
CA LEU A 91 13.08 -9.07 16.66
C LEU A 91 13.85 -9.07 15.34
N LEU A 92 14.20 -7.90 14.83
CA LEU A 92 14.82 -7.77 13.50
C LEU A 92 16.34 -8.03 13.47
N ARG A 93 17.03 -8.06 14.61
CA ARG A 93 18.50 -8.13 14.65
C ARG A 93 19.07 -9.39 13.99
N ASP A 94 18.47 -10.54 14.29
CA ASP A 94 18.94 -11.86 13.86
C ASP A 94 17.91 -12.57 12.97
N TYR A 95 16.98 -11.81 12.37
CA TYR A 95 15.89 -12.34 11.57
C TYR A 95 16.34 -12.66 10.14
N ASP A 96 16.21 -13.92 9.73
CA ASP A 96 16.46 -14.34 8.35
C ASP A 96 15.15 -14.40 7.55
N LYS A 97 14.96 -13.39 6.69
CA LYS A 97 13.78 -13.30 5.83
C LYS A 97 13.69 -14.33 4.72
N PHE A 98 14.77 -15.04 4.40
CA PHE A 98 14.75 -16.06 3.35
C PHE A 98 14.27 -17.41 3.86
N ARG A 99 14.19 -17.56 5.19
CA ARG A 99 13.68 -18.76 5.83
C ARG A 99 12.16 -18.68 5.94
N ILE A 100 11.48 -19.70 5.43
CA ILE A 100 10.02 -19.82 5.56
C ILE A 100 9.68 -20.04 7.05
N PRO A 101 8.73 -19.26 7.61
CA PRO A 101 8.29 -19.41 9.00
C PRO A 101 7.76 -20.81 9.31
N GLY A 102 7.81 -21.19 10.60
CA GLY A 102 7.16 -22.41 11.09
C GLY A 102 7.72 -23.74 10.53
N GLY A 103 8.88 -23.73 9.86
CA GLY A 103 9.48 -24.95 9.30
C GLY A 103 9.00 -25.35 7.91
N GLY A 104 8.35 -24.43 7.18
CA GLY A 104 8.01 -24.64 5.77
C GLY A 104 6.59 -25.11 5.52
N ASN A 105 5.64 -24.77 6.38
CA ASN A 105 4.20 -24.88 6.10
C ASN A 105 3.48 -23.70 6.77
N VAL A 106 3.33 -22.62 6.02
CA VAL A 106 2.69 -21.39 6.51
C VAL A 106 1.30 -21.28 5.89
N ARG A 107 0.29 -21.17 6.74
CA ARG A 107 -1.06 -20.83 6.31
C ARG A 107 -1.18 -19.31 6.23
N VAL A 108 -1.62 -18.83 5.07
CA VAL A 108 -1.83 -17.41 4.80
C VAL A 108 -3.30 -17.22 4.51
N GLU A 109 -3.98 -16.53 5.41
CA GLU A 109 -5.37 -16.13 5.22
C GLU A 109 -5.41 -14.84 4.41
N VAL A 110 -6.20 -14.84 3.34
CA VAL A 110 -6.31 -13.73 2.40
C VAL A 110 -7.73 -13.20 2.38
N GLU A 111 -7.86 -11.88 2.36
CA GLU A 111 -9.11 -11.17 2.24
C GLU A 111 -8.95 -9.99 1.26
N ILE A 112 -9.97 -9.72 0.44
CA ILE A 112 -9.99 -8.61 -0.50
C ILE A 112 -11.10 -7.64 -0.12
N TRP A 113 -10.77 -6.36 0.04
CA TRP A 113 -11.76 -5.30 0.19
C TRP A 113 -11.84 -4.48 -1.09
N VAL A 114 -13.01 -4.50 -1.73
CA VAL A 114 -13.26 -3.73 -2.95
C VAL A 114 -13.67 -2.32 -2.57
N GLN A 115 -12.81 -1.35 -2.86
CA GLN A 115 -13.11 0.06 -2.64
C GLN A 115 -13.98 0.60 -3.79
N GLU A 116 -13.55 0.34 -5.02
CA GLU A 116 -14.21 0.84 -6.22
C GLU A 116 -13.81 0.02 -7.45
N VAL A 117 -14.70 -0.02 -8.44
CA VAL A 117 -14.39 -0.51 -9.78
C VAL A 117 -14.43 0.71 -10.70
N SER A 118 -13.28 1.04 -11.29
CA SER A 118 -13.06 2.28 -12.01
C SER A 118 -13.67 2.25 -13.40
N LYS A 119 -13.45 1.17 -14.15
CA LYS A 119 -13.96 1.01 -15.53
C LYS A 119 -13.92 -0.44 -15.98
N ILE A 120 -14.76 -0.76 -16.96
CA ILE A 120 -14.72 -1.99 -17.75
C ILE A 120 -14.48 -1.56 -19.20
N ILE A 121 -13.44 -2.11 -19.82
CA ILE A 121 -13.07 -1.83 -21.21
C ILE A 121 -13.33 -3.07 -22.05
N GLU A 122 -14.38 -3.01 -22.85
CA GLU A 122 -14.81 -4.14 -23.70
C GLU A 122 -13.81 -4.44 -24.82
N ILE A 123 -13.26 -3.39 -25.43
CA ILE A 123 -12.35 -3.48 -26.58
C ILE A 123 -11.09 -4.29 -26.21
N THR A 124 -10.53 -4.05 -25.02
CA THR A 124 -9.34 -4.75 -24.52
C THR A 124 -9.67 -5.93 -23.62
N SER A 125 -10.96 -6.15 -23.31
CA SER A 125 -11.44 -7.18 -22.39
C SER A 125 -10.77 -7.07 -21.02
N GLU A 126 -10.86 -5.88 -20.43
CA GLU A 126 -10.19 -5.49 -19.19
C GLU A 126 -11.15 -4.85 -18.22
N PHE A 127 -10.84 -4.94 -16.93
CA PHE A 127 -11.50 -4.15 -15.91
C PHE A 127 -10.45 -3.63 -14.92
N GLU A 128 -10.68 -2.42 -14.43
CA GLU A 128 -9.81 -1.73 -13.50
C GLU A 128 -10.54 -1.56 -12.17
N LEU A 129 -9.89 -1.92 -11.08
CA LEU A 129 -10.43 -1.83 -9.72
C LEU A 129 -9.38 -1.35 -8.73
N ASP A 130 -9.86 -0.64 -7.71
CA ASP A 130 -9.09 -0.23 -6.55
C ASP A 130 -9.51 -1.12 -5.36
N ILE A 131 -8.55 -1.89 -4.85
CA ILE A 131 -8.80 -2.87 -3.79
C ILE A 131 -7.75 -2.77 -2.68
N TYR A 132 -8.13 -3.23 -1.50
CA TYR A 132 -7.19 -3.58 -0.44
C TYR A 132 -7.04 -5.09 -0.43
N VAL A 133 -5.80 -5.56 -0.33
CA VAL A 133 -5.50 -6.96 -0.10
C VAL A 133 -4.97 -7.10 1.31
N THR A 134 -5.59 -7.96 2.09
CA THR A 134 -5.16 -8.32 3.44
C THR A 134 -4.58 -9.73 3.39
N GLU A 135 -3.37 -9.89 3.90
CA GLU A 135 -2.70 -11.17 4.15
C GLU A 135 -2.44 -11.28 5.65
N ILE A 136 -2.83 -12.41 6.24
CA ILE A 136 -2.60 -12.72 7.65
C ILE A 136 -1.86 -14.04 7.72
N TRP A 137 -0.69 -14.04 8.35
CA TRP A 137 0.08 -15.26 8.61
C TRP A 137 0.68 -15.21 10.01
N THR A 138 1.14 -16.36 10.50
CA THR A 138 1.81 -16.46 11.80
C THR A 138 3.28 -16.81 11.60
N ASP A 139 4.15 -15.98 12.16
CA ASP A 139 5.59 -16.22 12.24
C ASP A 139 6.04 -16.34 13.70
N PRO A 140 6.41 -17.55 14.16
CA PRO A 140 6.90 -17.76 15.51
C PRO A 140 8.15 -16.93 15.88
N LEU A 141 8.98 -16.54 14.91
CA LEU A 141 10.18 -15.74 15.16
C LEU A 141 9.84 -14.26 15.43
N LEU A 142 8.67 -13.79 15.00
CA LEU A 142 8.17 -12.45 15.28
C LEU A 142 7.31 -12.41 16.55
N ALA A 143 7.16 -13.52 17.28
CA ALA A 143 6.42 -13.55 18.54
C ALA A 143 7.21 -12.87 19.67
N PHE A 144 6.64 -11.83 20.26
CA PHE A 144 7.30 -11.00 21.28
C PHE A 144 6.61 -10.99 22.64
N ALA A 145 5.63 -11.87 22.88
CA ALA A 145 4.97 -11.99 24.18
C ALA A 145 5.96 -12.20 25.35
N HIS A 146 7.08 -12.88 25.09
CA HIS A 146 8.15 -13.13 26.06
C HIS A 146 8.93 -11.87 26.48
N LEU A 147 8.82 -10.77 25.70
CA LEU A 147 9.47 -9.49 25.99
C LEU A 147 8.61 -8.56 26.84
N ASN A 148 7.49 -9.03 27.40
CA ASN A 148 6.59 -8.25 28.26
C ASN A 148 6.17 -6.90 27.62
N PRO A 149 5.53 -6.91 26.43
CA PRO A 149 5.20 -5.69 25.72
C PRO A 149 4.10 -4.91 26.43
N CYS A 150 4.15 -3.57 26.35
CA CYS A 150 3.07 -2.72 26.88
C CYS A 150 1.74 -2.91 26.14
N LYS A 151 1.81 -3.27 24.85
CA LYS A 151 0.65 -3.52 23.98
C LYS A 151 0.78 -4.90 23.34
N LYS A 152 -0.36 -5.55 23.11
CA LYS A 152 -0.39 -6.84 22.40
C LYS A 152 -0.16 -6.72 20.89
N ASN A 153 -0.20 -5.49 20.36
CA ASN A 153 -0.02 -5.22 18.95
C ASN A 153 0.87 -3.99 18.74
N ILE A 154 1.69 -4.04 17.69
CA ILE A 154 2.62 -2.98 17.31
C ILE A 154 2.35 -2.66 15.84
N SER A 155 1.94 -1.42 15.56
CA SER A 155 1.83 -0.93 14.19
C SER A 155 3.18 -0.40 13.76
N VAL A 156 3.70 -0.89 12.63
CA VAL A 156 5.02 -0.51 12.13
C VAL A 156 4.92 0.19 10.78
N ASP A 157 6.00 0.88 10.40
CA ASP A 157 6.14 1.47 9.08
C ASP A 157 6.30 0.35 8.03
N GLY A 158 5.18 -0.03 7.39
CA GLY A 158 5.10 -1.15 6.46
C GLY A 158 6.15 -1.10 5.34
N PRO A 159 6.28 0.00 4.57
CA PRO A 159 7.30 0.14 3.54
C PRO A 159 8.74 -0.06 4.02
N ARG A 160 9.04 0.21 5.30
CA ARG A 160 10.37 0.06 5.88
C ARG A 160 10.60 -1.33 6.47
N VAL A 161 9.62 -1.90 7.16
CA VAL A 161 9.77 -3.16 7.93
C VAL A 161 9.46 -4.38 7.08
N LEU A 162 8.47 -4.32 6.19
CA LEU A 162 8.08 -5.46 5.34
C LEU A 162 9.26 -6.05 4.54
N PRO A 163 10.17 -5.25 3.94
CA PRO A 163 11.32 -5.80 3.20
C PRO A 163 12.38 -6.51 4.07
N GLN A 164 12.30 -6.34 5.40
CA GLN A 164 13.22 -6.94 6.38
C GLN A 164 12.67 -8.25 6.97
N ILE A 165 11.36 -8.50 6.85
CA ILE A 165 10.72 -9.73 7.31
C ILE A 165 10.35 -10.65 6.14
N TRP A 166 10.04 -11.92 6.43
CA TRP A 166 9.53 -12.83 5.42
C TRP A 166 8.12 -12.40 4.99
N ASN A 167 7.83 -12.52 3.71
CA ASN A 167 6.52 -12.27 3.14
C ASN A 167 6.12 -13.41 2.19
N PRO A 168 4.82 -13.75 2.08
CA PRO A 168 4.37 -14.87 1.24
C PRO A 168 4.50 -14.62 -0.27
N LEU A 169 4.85 -13.40 -0.68
CA LEU A 169 5.02 -12.97 -2.07
C LEU A 169 3.77 -13.27 -2.92
N GLY A 170 2.59 -12.95 -2.39
CA GLY A 170 1.33 -13.10 -3.10
C GLY A 170 1.18 -12.13 -4.26
N CYS A 171 0.66 -12.60 -5.40
CA CYS A 171 0.43 -11.78 -6.57
C CYS A 171 -0.83 -12.20 -7.34
N PHE A 172 -1.34 -11.27 -8.15
CA PHE A 172 -2.42 -11.56 -9.10
C PHE A 172 -1.82 -12.06 -10.42
N VAL A 173 -1.81 -13.38 -10.63
CA VAL A 173 -1.09 -14.00 -11.76
C VAL A 173 -1.68 -13.67 -13.13
N ASN A 174 -2.98 -13.41 -13.17
CA ASN A 174 -3.66 -13.02 -14.41
C ASN A 174 -3.77 -11.50 -14.58
N SER A 175 -3.18 -10.70 -13.69
CA SER A 175 -3.20 -9.24 -13.82
C SER A 175 -2.41 -8.77 -15.03
N LYS A 176 -2.90 -7.73 -15.69
CA LYS A 176 -2.18 -7.04 -16.77
C LYS A 176 -1.30 -5.93 -16.23
N ASP A 177 -1.80 -5.24 -15.20
CA ASP A 177 -1.09 -4.16 -14.53
C ASP A 177 -1.53 -4.07 -13.07
N ALA A 178 -0.60 -3.72 -12.18
CA ALA A 178 -0.87 -3.63 -10.75
C ALA A 178 0.10 -2.64 -10.07
N PHE A 179 -0.45 -1.68 -9.33
CA PHE A 179 0.34 -0.70 -8.59
C PHE A 179 -0.15 -0.52 -7.17
N VAL A 180 0.77 -0.53 -6.21
CA VAL A 180 0.48 -0.09 -4.84
C VAL A 180 0.28 1.43 -4.83
N HIS A 181 -0.83 1.88 -4.25
CA HIS A 181 -1.14 3.30 -4.12
C HIS A 181 -0.08 4.04 -3.28
N LYS A 182 0.18 5.29 -3.64
CA LYS A 182 1.12 6.17 -2.94
C LYS A 182 0.52 7.57 -2.79
N SER A 183 0.20 7.98 -1.57
CA SER A 183 -0.19 9.38 -1.29
C SER A 183 -0.19 9.68 0.21
N PRO A 184 0.82 10.38 0.77
CA PRO A 184 2.12 10.77 0.17
C PRO A 184 3.17 9.63 0.21
N PHE A 185 2.93 8.58 0.99
CA PHE A 185 3.77 7.38 1.12
C PHE A 185 3.05 6.14 0.59
N GLY A 186 3.75 5.02 0.48
CA GLY A 186 3.14 3.75 0.06
C GLY A 186 2.07 3.28 1.03
N ASN A 187 0.89 2.97 0.52
CA ASN A 187 -0.26 2.55 1.32
C ASN A 187 -0.13 1.06 1.71
N ILE A 188 0.82 0.79 2.61
CA ILE A 188 1.10 -0.52 3.18
C ILE A 188 0.96 -0.40 4.70
N PHE A 189 -0.07 -1.02 5.23
CA PHE A 189 -0.29 -1.21 6.65
C PHE A 189 0.33 -2.54 7.09
N LEU A 190 1.12 -2.50 8.15
CA LEU A 190 1.75 -3.69 8.73
C LEU A 190 1.61 -3.62 10.24
N GLN A 191 1.06 -4.68 10.82
CA GLN A 191 0.85 -4.80 12.25
C GLN A 191 1.33 -6.16 12.74
N LEU A 192 2.12 -6.15 13.81
CA LEU A 192 2.64 -7.35 14.47
C LEU A 192 1.88 -7.58 15.77
N TYR A 193 1.51 -8.83 16.02
CA TYR A 193 0.86 -9.27 17.25
C TYR A 193 1.83 -10.02 18.16
N ASP A 194 1.60 -9.97 19.47
CA ASP A 194 2.45 -10.60 20.50
C ASP A 194 2.63 -12.11 20.32
N ASN A 195 1.64 -12.78 19.73
CA ASN A 195 1.65 -14.19 19.38
C ASN A 195 2.44 -14.53 18.08
N GLY A 196 3.01 -13.53 17.40
CA GLY A 196 3.74 -13.69 16.14
C GLY A 196 2.88 -13.60 14.88
N SER A 197 1.58 -13.29 15.02
CA SER A 197 0.73 -13.03 13.85
C SER A 197 1.12 -11.71 13.20
N VAL A 198 1.14 -11.70 11.88
CA VAL A 198 1.44 -10.54 11.06
C VAL A 198 0.21 -10.23 10.23
N TRP A 199 -0.24 -8.99 10.34
CA TRP A 199 -1.33 -8.45 9.53
C TRP A 199 -0.74 -7.48 8.52
N HIS A 200 -0.79 -7.85 7.26
CA HIS A 200 -0.32 -7.05 6.15
C HIS A 200 -1.52 -6.64 5.30
N ASN A 201 -1.77 -5.35 5.19
CA ASN A 201 -2.84 -4.83 4.35
C ASN A 201 -2.27 -3.76 3.42
N TYR A 202 -2.55 -3.85 2.12
CA TYR A 202 -2.03 -2.89 1.17
C TYR A 202 -3.07 -2.54 0.10
N ARG A 203 -3.10 -1.27 -0.28
CA ARG A 203 -4.04 -0.75 -1.28
C ARG A 203 -3.41 -0.79 -2.65
N ILE A 204 -4.04 -1.47 -3.60
CA ILE A 204 -3.59 -1.54 -4.98
C ILE A 204 -4.64 -1.06 -5.97
N LYS A 205 -4.14 -0.48 -7.05
CA LYS A 205 -4.87 -0.30 -8.30
C LYS A 205 -4.52 -1.47 -9.21
N LEU A 206 -5.52 -2.25 -9.61
CA LEU A 206 -5.35 -3.49 -10.35
C LEU A 206 -6.10 -3.42 -11.68
N THR A 207 -5.47 -3.90 -12.75
CA THR A 207 -6.09 -4.11 -14.05
C THR A 207 -6.10 -5.61 -14.35
N GLY A 208 -7.28 -6.19 -14.36
CA GLY A 208 -7.49 -7.61 -14.62
C GLY A 208 -8.18 -7.90 -15.95
N PRO A 209 -8.15 -9.15 -16.42
CA PRO A 209 -8.89 -9.58 -17.59
C PRO A 209 -10.37 -9.75 -17.25
N CYS A 210 -11.23 -9.41 -18.21
CA CYS A 210 -12.66 -9.68 -18.11
C CYS A 210 -13.12 -10.51 -19.31
N ALA A 211 -13.83 -11.61 -19.07
CA ALA A 211 -14.36 -12.44 -20.14
C ALA A 211 -15.64 -11.81 -20.69
N ASN A 212 -15.56 -11.31 -21.92
CA ASN A 212 -16.68 -10.68 -22.58
C ASN A 212 -17.53 -11.69 -23.35
N THR A 213 -18.84 -11.72 -23.09
CA THR A 213 -19.78 -12.59 -23.81
C THR A 213 -20.86 -11.76 -24.50
N PHE A 214 -20.64 -11.38 -25.76
CA PHE A 214 -21.52 -10.48 -26.51
C PHE A 214 -22.72 -11.14 -27.20
N ASN A 215 -23.02 -12.41 -26.89
CA ASN A 215 -24.09 -13.17 -27.55
C ASN A 215 -25.50 -12.57 -27.37
N ARG A 216 -25.70 -11.73 -26.35
CA ARG A 216 -26.98 -11.10 -26.02
C ARG A 216 -26.88 -9.58 -25.92
N PHE A 217 -25.91 -8.98 -26.59
CA PHE A 217 -25.73 -7.52 -26.55
C PHE A 217 -27.02 -6.78 -26.96
N PRO A 218 -27.47 -5.73 -26.24
CA PRO A 218 -26.86 -5.09 -25.06
C PRO A 218 -27.37 -5.63 -23.70
N ILE A 219 -28.12 -6.74 -23.67
CA ILE A 219 -28.64 -7.37 -22.45
C ILE A 219 -27.74 -8.56 -22.06
N ASP A 220 -26.47 -8.24 -21.79
CA ASP A 220 -25.43 -9.22 -21.47
C ASP A 220 -24.85 -9.02 -20.06
N GLN A 221 -24.09 -10.03 -19.62
CA GLN A 221 -23.34 -10.02 -18.36
C GLN A 221 -21.87 -10.27 -18.66
N GLN A 222 -21.01 -9.51 -17.99
CA GLN A 222 -19.56 -9.69 -18.07
C GLN A 222 -19.05 -10.33 -16.79
N ARG A 223 -18.19 -11.33 -16.94
CA ARG A 223 -17.58 -12.04 -15.80
C ARG A 223 -16.10 -11.76 -15.79
N CYS A 224 -15.63 -11.07 -14.76
CA CYS A 224 -14.24 -10.75 -14.58
C CYS A 224 -13.67 -11.57 -13.42
N MET A 225 -12.53 -12.22 -13.63
CA MET A 225 -11.92 -13.12 -12.65
C MET A 225 -10.51 -12.67 -12.32
N LEU A 226 -10.14 -12.73 -11.06
CA LEU A 226 -8.79 -12.48 -10.55
C LEU A 226 -8.28 -13.73 -9.86
N PHE A 227 -7.04 -14.09 -10.15
CA PHE A 227 -6.38 -15.25 -9.59
C PHE A 227 -5.21 -14.79 -8.73
N TYR A 228 -5.27 -15.09 -7.44
CA TYR A 228 -4.28 -14.70 -6.45
C TYR A 228 -3.58 -15.95 -5.90
N GLU A 229 -2.25 -15.97 -5.95
CA GLU A 229 -1.44 -17.09 -5.45
C GLU A 229 -0.05 -16.62 -4.99
N SER A 230 0.65 -17.48 -4.26
CA SER A 230 2.06 -17.27 -3.91
C SER A 230 2.94 -17.44 -5.14
N PHE A 231 3.75 -16.45 -5.49
CA PHE A 231 4.54 -16.53 -6.72
C PHE A 231 5.65 -17.60 -6.66
N ASN A 232 6.36 -17.69 -5.53
CA ASN A 232 7.55 -18.55 -5.42
C ASN A 232 7.32 -19.84 -4.62
N HIS A 233 6.26 -19.89 -3.81
CA HIS A 233 6.05 -20.96 -2.84
C HIS A 233 4.92 -21.88 -3.27
N ASN A 234 5.19 -23.18 -3.32
CA ASN A 234 4.18 -24.18 -3.64
C ASN A 234 3.23 -24.43 -2.46
N TYR A 235 2.19 -25.23 -2.69
CA TYR A 235 1.19 -25.62 -1.68
C TYR A 235 1.78 -26.25 -0.41
N ASN A 236 2.89 -26.97 -0.52
CA ASN A 236 3.50 -27.61 0.64
C ASN A 236 4.20 -26.59 1.55
N GLN A 237 4.66 -25.48 0.98
CA GLN A 237 5.37 -24.40 1.68
C GLN A 237 4.42 -23.32 2.21
N VAL A 238 3.52 -22.84 1.35
CA VAL A 238 2.59 -21.76 1.64
C VAL A 238 1.20 -22.16 1.19
N GLN A 239 0.27 -22.22 2.14
CA GLN A 239 -1.13 -22.52 1.91
C GLN A 239 -1.93 -21.24 1.96
N MET A 240 -2.22 -20.69 0.78
CA MET A 240 -3.13 -19.55 0.66
C MET A 240 -4.58 -20.03 0.75
N GLU A 241 -5.35 -19.38 1.61
CA GLU A 241 -6.75 -19.67 1.85
C GLU A 241 -7.55 -18.38 2.06
N TRP A 242 -8.82 -18.43 1.65
CA TRP A 242 -9.76 -17.34 1.91
C TRP A 242 -10.12 -17.27 3.40
N THR A 243 -10.29 -16.05 3.92
CA THR A 243 -10.95 -15.85 5.22
C THR A 243 -12.42 -16.27 5.16
N LEU A 244 -13.10 -16.26 6.31
CA LEU A 244 -14.56 -16.53 6.39
C LEU A 244 -15.38 -15.59 5.49
N THR A 245 -14.92 -14.34 5.35
CA THR A 245 -15.52 -13.30 4.49
C THR A 245 -14.51 -12.84 3.45
N PRO A 246 -14.32 -13.59 2.35
CA PRO A 246 -13.18 -13.39 1.44
C PRO A 246 -13.21 -12.08 0.66
N ILE A 247 -14.41 -11.60 0.30
CA ILE A 247 -14.61 -10.39 -0.49
C ILE A 247 -15.55 -9.48 0.32
N LEU A 248 -15.06 -8.31 0.68
CA LEU A 248 -15.83 -7.26 1.35
C LEU A 248 -16.00 -6.08 0.40
N LEU A 249 -17.22 -5.61 0.18
CA LEU A 249 -17.46 -4.38 -0.58
C LEU A 249 -17.50 -3.20 0.38
N LEU A 250 -16.63 -2.19 0.17
CA LEU A 250 -16.61 -0.98 1.01
C LEU A 250 -17.72 0.01 0.65
N LYS A 251 -18.32 -0.14 -0.53
CA LYS A 251 -19.53 0.56 -0.97
C LYS A 251 -20.68 -0.45 -1.03
N GLU A 252 -21.86 -0.07 -0.57
CA GLU A 252 -23.06 -0.93 -0.60
C GLU A 252 -23.39 -1.39 -2.02
N ASN A 253 -23.34 -0.46 -2.98
CA ASN A 253 -23.58 -0.74 -4.39
C ASN A 253 -22.43 -0.20 -5.24
N ILE A 254 -21.86 -1.06 -6.08
CA ILE A 254 -20.85 -0.68 -7.08
C ILE A 254 -21.55 -0.50 -8.42
N THR A 255 -21.82 0.76 -8.75
CA THR A 255 -22.44 1.18 -10.02
C THR A 255 -21.44 1.96 -10.86
N LEU A 256 -21.25 1.53 -12.10
CA LEU A 256 -20.54 2.25 -13.15
C LEU A 256 -21.57 2.88 -14.10
N PRO A 257 -21.17 3.83 -14.98
CA PRO A 257 -22.08 4.44 -15.93
C PRO A 257 -22.83 3.45 -16.83
N ASP A 258 -22.14 2.41 -17.31
CA ASP A 258 -22.69 1.42 -18.24
C ASP A 258 -22.98 0.06 -17.59
N TYR A 259 -22.56 -0.15 -16.33
CA TYR A 259 -22.58 -1.45 -15.66
C TYR A 259 -22.94 -1.37 -14.19
N VAL A 260 -23.56 -2.41 -13.66
CA VAL A 260 -23.78 -2.59 -12.22
C VAL A 260 -23.21 -3.94 -11.79
N LEU A 261 -22.50 -3.96 -10.66
CA LEU A 261 -22.06 -5.21 -10.04
C LEU A 261 -23.29 -5.94 -9.48
N VAL A 262 -23.55 -7.17 -9.95
CA VAL A 262 -24.72 -7.96 -9.53
C VAL A 262 -24.36 -9.14 -8.63
N ASP A 263 -23.15 -9.67 -8.76
CA ASP A 263 -22.70 -10.84 -8.00
C ASP A 263 -21.17 -10.83 -7.84
N HIS A 264 -20.70 -11.37 -6.72
CA HIS A 264 -19.29 -11.59 -6.47
C HIS A 264 -19.09 -12.91 -5.72
N LYS A 265 -18.09 -13.69 -6.12
CA LYS A 265 -17.84 -15.03 -5.59
C LYS A 265 -16.36 -15.25 -5.37
N ALA A 266 -16.03 -15.94 -4.29
CA ALA A 266 -14.69 -16.41 -4.00
C ALA A 266 -14.66 -17.94 -4.06
N SER A 267 -13.61 -18.49 -4.65
CA SER A 267 -13.37 -19.94 -4.68
C SER A 267 -11.88 -20.21 -4.59
N SER A 268 -11.50 -21.42 -4.15
CA SER A 268 -10.10 -21.85 -4.08
C SER A 268 -9.92 -23.06 -4.99
N VAL A 269 -8.86 -23.06 -5.79
CA VAL A 269 -8.55 -24.10 -6.78
C VAL A 269 -7.10 -24.53 -6.64
N LYS A 270 -6.85 -25.84 -6.64
CA LYS A 270 -5.48 -26.36 -6.74
C LYS A 270 -5.05 -26.39 -8.20
N ARG A 271 -3.98 -25.67 -8.54
CA ARG A 271 -3.41 -25.61 -9.90
C ARG A 271 -2.10 -26.36 -9.96
N LEU A 272 -1.96 -27.21 -10.98
CA LEU A 272 -0.72 -27.91 -11.28
C LEU A 272 0.05 -27.10 -12.33
N TYR A 273 1.24 -26.63 -11.95
CA TYR A 273 2.24 -26.07 -12.83
C TYR A 273 3.39 -27.07 -13.02
N PRO A 274 4.24 -26.92 -14.05
CA PRO A 274 5.42 -27.77 -14.21
C PRO A 274 6.30 -27.92 -12.95
N PRO A 275 6.56 -26.87 -12.14
CA PRO A 275 7.34 -27.00 -10.91
C PRO A 275 6.59 -27.64 -9.72
N GLY A 276 5.27 -27.85 -9.78
CA GLY A 276 4.48 -28.37 -8.66
C GLY A 276 3.05 -27.83 -8.57
N VAL A 277 2.45 -27.95 -7.38
CA VAL A 277 1.05 -27.57 -7.13
C VAL A 277 0.95 -26.32 -6.29
N TRP A 278 0.07 -25.40 -6.69
CA TRP A 278 -0.24 -24.14 -6.01
C TRP A 278 -1.72 -24.08 -5.61
N ASN A 279 -2.00 -23.31 -4.56
CA ASN A 279 -3.36 -22.90 -4.22
C ASN A 279 -3.65 -21.55 -4.87
N GLU A 280 -4.54 -21.56 -5.86
CA GLU A 280 -5.03 -20.37 -6.54
C GLU A 280 -6.35 -19.91 -5.89
N LEU A 281 -6.35 -18.69 -5.37
CA LEU A 281 -7.52 -18.03 -4.83
C LEU A 281 -8.20 -17.23 -5.95
N VAL A 282 -9.42 -17.61 -6.31
CA VAL A 282 -10.17 -17.05 -7.43
C VAL A 282 -11.27 -16.12 -6.92
N ALA A 283 -11.17 -14.84 -7.23
CA ALA A 283 -12.21 -13.84 -7.02
C ALA A 283 -12.93 -13.55 -8.34
N THR A 284 -14.25 -13.73 -8.38
CA THR A 284 -15.09 -13.55 -9.56
C THR A 284 -16.08 -12.41 -9.32
N PHE A 285 -16.12 -11.45 -10.24
CA PHE A 285 -17.07 -10.33 -10.25
C PHE A 285 -17.95 -10.43 -11.48
N THR A 286 -19.26 -10.38 -11.29
CA THR A 286 -20.24 -10.42 -12.39
C THR A 286 -20.92 -9.06 -12.50
N PHE A 287 -20.79 -8.44 -13.66
CA PHE A 287 -21.39 -7.15 -13.97
C PHE A 287 -22.53 -7.31 -14.97
N GLN A 288 -23.63 -6.60 -14.74
CA GLN A 288 -24.76 -6.51 -15.64
C GLN A 288 -24.69 -5.19 -16.40
N ARG A 289 -24.81 -5.22 -17.73
CA ARG A 289 -24.87 -3.99 -18.52
C ARG A 289 -26.20 -3.27 -18.33
N LEU A 290 -26.14 -1.94 -18.24
CA LEU A 290 -27.30 -1.05 -18.29
C LEU A 290 -27.62 -0.73 -19.76
N TYR A 291 -28.77 -1.21 -20.24
CA TYR A 291 -29.16 -1.12 -21.65
C TYR A 291 -29.92 0.17 -22.01
N GLY A 292 -30.26 1.01 -21.02
CA GLY A 292 -31.12 2.19 -21.21
C GLY A 292 -30.60 3.17 -22.26
N PHE A 293 -29.30 3.46 -22.24
CA PHE A 293 -28.66 4.33 -23.22
C PHE A 293 -28.72 3.76 -24.64
N TYR A 294 -28.47 2.44 -24.81
CA TYR A 294 -28.51 1.77 -26.10
C TYR A 294 -29.91 1.80 -26.73
N ILE A 295 -30.97 1.67 -25.93
CA ILE A 295 -32.35 1.77 -26.43
C ILE A 295 -32.63 3.19 -26.96
N LEU A 296 -32.30 4.23 -26.19
CA LEU A 296 -32.53 5.62 -26.57
C LEU A 296 -31.73 6.00 -27.84
N GLN A 297 -30.50 5.51 -27.97
CA GLN A 297 -29.67 5.77 -29.14
C GLN A 297 -30.27 5.13 -30.41
N VAL A 298 -30.73 3.88 -30.33
CA VAL A 298 -31.38 3.21 -31.47
C VAL A 298 -32.68 3.94 -31.86
N TRP A 299 -33.51 4.32 -30.88
CA TRP A 299 -34.77 5.02 -31.13
C TRP A 299 -34.58 6.43 -31.71
N THR A 300 -33.56 7.17 -31.27
CA THR A 300 -33.35 8.57 -31.69
C THR A 300 -32.70 8.67 -33.07
N PHE A 301 -31.82 7.72 -33.42
CA PHE A 301 -31.11 7.71 -34.70
C PHE A 301 -31.81 6.92 -35.82
N TRP A 302 -32.97 6.31 -35.53
CA TRP A 302 -33.84 5.68 -36.54
C TRP A 302 -35.17 6.42 -36.75
N PRO A 303 -35.19 7.75 -37.01
CA PRO A 303 -36.45 8.50 -37.11
C PRO A 303 -37.20 8.32 -38.45
N ASN A 304 -36.81 7.40 -39.34
CA ASN A 304 -37.43 7.28 -40.67
C ASN A 304 -37.78 5.82 -41.06
N PHE A 305 -38.69 5.20 -40.31
CA PHE A 305 -39.64 4.21 -40.82
C PHE A 305 -40.98 4.36 -40.10
#